data_AF-A0A7S0M1R9-F1
#
_entry.id   AF-A0A7S0M1R9-F1
#
_cell.length_a   1.000
_cell.length_b   1.000
_cell.length_c   1.000
_cell.angle_alpha   90.00
_cell.angle_beta   90.00
_cell.angle_gamma   90.00
#
_symmetry.space_group_name_H-M   'P 1'
#
loop_
_entity.id
_entity.type
_entity.pdbx_description
1 polymer ?
#
loop_
_entity_poly.entity_id
_entity_poly.type
_entity_poly.pdbx_seq_one_letter_code
_entity_poly.pdbx_strand_id
1 'polypeptide(L)'
;VDNAVSWVNRSRQTQKEMAEKLARQLQEQDDAAQEAEEYTSANLRGMKVQHDADAFEEGDTVILTLADKRVLRKEGDDVDANDEEDELENIHIAEVEKDKRAKERAQRPRNIATDDDEFKKSPADLHGKPKSFLSKYDDFVVDGKKVGGDGKPAGGIRLGEDAAREQRQAQIRARLTAAAAAATPVRRPS
;
A
#
# COMPACT_ATOMS: atom_id res chain seq x y z
N VAL A 1 70.55 -27.47 6.00
CA VAL A 1 69.71 -28.29 6.92
C VAL A 1 68.73 -27.33 7.56
N ASP A 2 67.46 -27.36 7.18
CA ASP A 2 66.45 -26.46 7.74
C ASP A 2 66.16 -26.83 9.20
N ASN A 3 66.16 -25.83 10.08
CA ASN A 3 66.06 -25.97 11.53
C ASN A 3 64.57 -25.97 11.94
N ALA A 4 64.15 -26.83 12.88
CA ALA A 4 62.73 -26.98 13.24
C ALA A 4 62.06 -25.65 13.67
N VAL A 5 62.84 -24.74 14.25
CA VAL A 5 62.41 -23.39 14.68
C VAL A 5 62.02 -22.50 13.49
N SER A 6 62.75 -22.57 12.37
CA SER A 6 62.42 -21.74 11.18
C SER A 6 61.13 -22.20 10.51
N TRP A 7 60.82 -23.50 10.56
CA TRP A 7 59.56 -24.05 10.04
C TRP A 7 58.35 -23.63 10.86
N VAL A 8 58.44 -23.67 12.20
CA VAL A 8 57.37 -23.22 13.09
C VAL A 8 57.07 -21.72 12.90
N ASN A 9 58.11 -20.89 12.76
CA ASN A 9 57.93 -19.46 12.50
C ASN A 9 57.27 -19.21 11.14
N ARG A 10 57.69 -19.94 10.09
CA ARG A 10 57.08 -19.84 8.75
C ARG A 10 55.61 -20.27 8.76
N SER A 11 55.28 -21.35 9.47
CA SER A 11 53.90 -21.83 9.63
C SER A 11 53.00 -20.83 10.35
N ARG A 12 53.49 -20.23 11.45
CA ARG A 12 52.76 -19.16 12.16
C ARG A 12 52.56 -17.91 11.30
N GLN A 13 53.55 -17.54 10.49
CA GLN A 13 53.46 -16.42 9.56
C GLN A 13 52.37 -16.66 8.50
N THR A 14 52.37 -17.84 7.88
CA THR A 14 51.34 -18.20 6.87
C THR A 14 49.94 -18.26 7.48
N GLN A 15 49.81 -18.72 8.73
CA GLN A 15 48.52 -18.73 9.42
C GLN A 15 47.99 -17.32 9.72
N LYS A 16 48.87 -16.40 10.12
CA LYS A 16 48.50 -14.98 10.31
C LYS A 16 48.05 -14.32 9.02
N GLU A 17 48.79 -14.52 7.92
CA GLU A 17 48.44 -13.93 6.62
C GLU A 17 47.12 -14.48 6.07
N MET A 18 46.86 -15.77 6.26
CA MET A 18 45.58 -16.39 5.89
C MET A 18 44.43 -15.87 6.75
N ALA A 19 44.64 -15.71 8.06
CA ALA A 19 43.66 -15.14 8.96
C ALA A 19 43.36 -13.67 8.65
N GLU A 20 44.39 -12.88 8.32
CA GLU A 20 44.25 -11.47 7.96
C GLU A 20 43.52 -11.30 6.62
N LYS A 21 43.82 -12.15 5.62
CA LYS A 21 43.06 -12.18 4.36
C LYS A 21 41.60 -12.54 4.58
N LEU A 22 41.33 -13.55 5.40
CA LEU A 22 39.96 -13.97 5.71
C LEU A 22 39.20 -12.86 6.44
N ALA A 23 39.83 -12.23 7.44
CA ALA A 23 39.25 -11.12 8.19
C ALA A 23 38.94 -9.93 7.27
N ARG A 24 39.86 -9.59 6.36
CA ARG A 24 39.65 -8.53 5.38
C ARG A 24 38.51 -8.84 4.41
N GLN A 25 38.43 -10.08 3.91
CA GLN A 25 37.33 -10.50 3.04
C GLN A 25 35.97 -10.51 3.75
N LEU A 26 35.95 -10.82 5.04
CA LEU A 26 34.72 -10.77 5.84
C LEU A 26 34.28 -9.31 6.02
N GLN A 27 35.22 -8.43 6.36
CA GLN A 27 34.95 -7.00 6.51
C GLN A 27 34.47 -6.36 5.20
N GLU A 28 35.11 -6.66 4.06
CA GLU A 28 34.66 -6.17 2.75
C GLU A 28 33.26 -6.67 2.38
N GLN A 29 32.85 -7.87 2.82
CA GLN A 29 31.49 -8.38 2.61
C GLN A 29 30.47 -7.70 3.53
N ASP A 30 30.82 -7.47 4.80
CA ASP A 30 29.96 -6.77 5.76
C ASP A 30 29.76 -5.30 5.36
N ASP A 31 30.81 -4.61 4.92
CA ASP A 31 30.75 -3.21 4.45
C ASP A 31 29.87 -3.12 3.17
N ALA A 32 30.03 -4.05 2.23
CA ALA A 32 29.20 -4.10 1.02
C ALA A 32 27.73 -4.45 1.32
N ALA A 33 27.46 -5.26 2.34
CA ALA A 33 26.10 -5.55 2.78
C ALA A 33 25.45 -4.31 3.43
N GLN A 34 26.20 -3.56 4.25
CA GLN A 34 25.72 -2.32 4.87
C GLN A 34 25.41 -1.24 3.84
N GLU A 35 26.27 -1.06 2.82
CA GLU A 35 26.00 -0.11 1.73
C GLU A 35 24.79 -0.51 0.88
N ALA A 36 24.50 -1.81 0.76
CA ALA A 36 23.30 -2.30 0.06
C ALA A 36 22.00 -2.19 0.90
N GLU A 37 22.12 -2.05 2.22
CA GLU A 37 20.99 -1.96 3.17
C GLU A 37 20.48 -0.53 3.39
N GLU A 38 21.09 0.50 2.80
CA GLU A 38 20.59 1.88 2.89
C GLU A 38 19.29 2.06 2.08
N TYR A 39 18.15 1.72 2.70
CA TYR A 39 16.83 1.98 2.14
C TYR A 39 16.50 3.47 2.21
N THR A 40 16.26 4.08 1.06
CA THR A 40 15.89 5.49 0.92
C THR A 40 14.41 5.64 0.60
N SER A 41 13.89 6.88 0.69
CA SER A 41 12.52 7.20 0.28
C SER A 41 12.21 6.85 -1.18
N ALA A 42 13.23 6.78 -2.04
CA ALA A 42 13.07 6.35 -3.42
C ALA A 42 12.70 4.86 -3.54
N ASN A 43 13.16 4.01 -2.61
CA ASN A 43 12.86 2.58 -2.58
C ASN A 43 11.43 2.29 -2.16
N LEU A 44 10.78 3.20 -1.43
CA LEU A 44 9.39 3.07 -0.99
C LEU A 44 8.38 3.63 -2.00
N ARG A 45 8.86 4.22 -3.09
CA ARG A 45 8.01 4.85 -4.10
C ARG A 45 7.16 3.81 -4.82
N GLY A 46 5.86 4.08 -4.93
CA GLY A 46 4.89 3.22 -5.59
C GLY A 46 4.26 2.18 -4.65
N MET A 47 4.77 2.00 -3.43
CA MET A 47 4.10 1.18 -2.43
C MET A 47 2.73 1.77 -2.09
N LYS A 48 1.75 0.88 -1.91
CA LYS A 48 0.37 1.24 -1.63
C LYS A 48 0.15 1.34 -0.13
N VAL A 49 -0.43 2.43 0.34
CA VAL A 49 -0.88 2.62 1.72
C VAL A 49 -2.35 2.21 1.79
N GLN A 50 -2.78 1.52 2.84
CA GLN A 50 -4.17 1.08 2.99
C GLN A 50 -5.12 2.22 3.36
N HIS A 51 -4.64 3.25 4.07
CA HIS A 51 -5.44 4.37 4.56
C HIS A 51 -5.63 5.46 3.51
N ASP A 52 -6.74 6.18 3.64
CA ASP A 52 -7.07 7.38 2.87
C ASP A 52 -6.17 8.56 3.26
N ALA A 53 -6.03 9.54 2.36
CA ALA A 53 -5.27 10.76 2.62
C ALA A 53 -5.82 11.57 3.80
N ASP A 54 -7.14 11.51 4.02
CA ASP A 54 -7.83 12.22 5.10
C ASP A 54 -7.54 11.62 6.50
N ALA A 55 -6.92 10.43 6.56
CA ALA A 55 -6.52 9.81 7.83
C ALA A 55 -5.22 10.41 8.40
N PHE A 56 -4.50 11.22 7.63
CA PHE A 56 -3.25 11.84 8.02
C PHE A 56 -3.45 13.35 8.26
N GLU A 57 -3.11 13.83 9.46
CA GLU A 57 -3.13 15.26 9.78
C GLU A 57 -1.88 15.96 9.25
N GLU A 58 -2.03 17.16 8.70
CA GLU A 58 -0.91 17.93 8.16
C GLU A 58 0.07 18.33 9.29
N GLY A 59 1.34 17.97 9.13
CA GLY A 59 2.40 18.25 10.10
C GLY A 59 2.75 17.07 11.01
N ASP A 60 1.96 16.00 11.00
CA ASP A 60 2.22 14.80 11.78
C ASP A 60 3.04 13.77 11.00
N THR A 61 4.07 13.22 11.66
CA THR A 61 4.88 12.12 11.11
C THR A 61 4.36 10.79 11.65
N VAL A 62 3.77 9.99 10.77
CA VAL A 62 3.21 8.68 11.11
C VAL A 62 4.12 7.57 10.61
N ILE A 63 4.42 6.60 11.48
CA ILE A 63 5.19 5.40 11.10
C ILE A 63 4.23 4.40 10.45
N LEU A 64 4.59 3.93 9.26
CA LEU A 64 3.87 2.89 8.54
C LEU A 64 4.61 1.55 8.66
N THR A 65 3.85 0.48 8.79
CA THR A 65 4.34 -0.90 8.86
C THR A 65 3.80 -1.71 7.69
N LEU A 66 4.49 -2.78 7.32
CA LEU A 66 4.00 -3.72 6.32
C LEU A 66 2.74 -4.42 6.83
N ALA A 67 1.67 -4.41 6.04
CA ALA A 67 0.42 -5.07 6.39
C ALA A 67 0.58 -6.59 6.39
N ASP A 68 -0.07 -7.28 7.32
CA ASP A 68 -0.01 -8.74 7.42
C ASP A 68 -0.71 -9.40 6.22
N LYS A 69 0.05 -10.19 5.44
CA LYS A 69 -0.44 -10.90 4.26
C LYS A 69 0.04 -12.35 4.25
N ARG A 70 -0.84 -13.23 3.77
CA ARG A 70 -0.50 -14.63 3.54
C ARG A 70 0.43 -14.73 2.34
N VAL A 71 1.56 -15.40 2.52
CA VAL A 71 2.55 -15.64 1.45
C VAL A 71 2.04 -16.64 0.41
N LEU A 72 1.22 -17.61 0.84
CA LEU A 72 0.64 -18.64 -0.03
C LEU A 72 -0.87 -18.50 -0.05
N ARG A 73 -1.46 -18.54 -1.25
CA ARG A 73 -2.90 -18.62 -1.45
C ARG A 73 -3.26 -20.06 -1.81
N LYS A 74 -4.23 -20.62 -1.08
CA LYS A 74 -4.81 -21.92 -1.40
C LYS A 74 -6.10 -21.71 -2.17
N GLU A 75 -6.12 -22.07 -3.44
CA GLU A 75 -7.32 -22.06 -4.28
C GLU A 75 -7.63 -23.51 -4.70
N GLY A 76 -8.56 -24.14 -3.98
CA GLY A 76 -8.81 -25.57 -4.14
C GLY A 76 -7.72 -26.43 -3.52
N ASP A 77 -7.18 -27.39 -4.26
CA ASP A 77 -6.06 -28.24 -3.82
C ASP A 77 -4.69 -27.68 -4.21
N ASP A 78 -4.65 -26.64 -5.06
CA ASP A 78 -3.42 -25.99 -5.50
C ASP A 78 -2.99 -24.89 -4.51
N VAL A 79 -1.67 -24.80 -4.29
CA VAL A 79 -1.04 -23.82 -3.40
C VAL A 79 -0.09 -22.98 -4.24
N ASP A 80 -0.48 -21.74 -4.51
CA ASP A 80 0.31 -20.79 -5.30
C ASP A 80 0.85 -19.66 -4.43
N ALA A 81 1.90 -19.00 -4.92
CA ALA A 81 2.39 -17.78 -4.31
C ALA A 81 1.34 -16.68 -4.40
N ASN A 82 1.25 -15.86 -3.35
CA ASN A 82 0.37 -14.71 -3.38
C ASN A 82 1.00 -13.60 -4.25
N ASP A 83 0.39 -13.31 -5.40
CA ASP A 83 0.81 -12.25 -6.32
C ASP A 83 0.21 -10.86 -5.95
N GLU A 84 -0.46 -10.73 -4.80
CA GLU A 84 -0.97 -9.44 -4.33
C GLU A 84 0.17 -8.49 -3.94
N GLU A 85 0.11 -7.24 -4.44
CA GLU A 85 1.06 -6.18 -4.08
C GLU A 85 1.08 -5.95 -2.56
N ASP A 86 2.28 -5.87 -1.96
CA ASP A 86 2.46 -5.49 -0.56
C ASP A 86 1.85 -4.10 -0.27
N GLU A 87 1.25 -3.97 0.90
CA GLU A 87 0.57 -2.75 1.33
C GLU A 87 1.13 -2.29 2.68
N LEU A 88 1.17 -0.98 2.90
CA LEU A 88 1.59 -0.34 4.14
C LEU A 88 0.36 0.10 4.95
N GLU A 89 0.39 -0.12 6.25
CA GLU A 89 -0.66 0.30 7.18
C GLU A 89 -0.06 0.93 8.42
N ASN A 90 -0.82 1.82 9.07
CA ASN A 90 -0.53 2.19 10.44
C ASN A 90 -1.44 1.37 11.35
N ILE A 91 -0.84 0.63 12.28
CA ILE A 91 -1.58 -0.27 13.19
C ILE A 91 -2.64 0.49 13.99
N HIS A 92 -2.34 1.69 14.48
CA HIS A 92 -3.27 2.48 15.28
C HIS A 92 -4.46 2.96 14.45
N ILE A 93 -4.21 3.48 13.25
CA ILE A 93 -5.27 3.92 12.34
C ILE A 93 -6.16 2.72 11.92
N ALA A 94 -5.54 1.59 11.59
CA ALA A 94 -6.25 0.36 11.23
C ALA A 94 -7.17 -0.15 12.36
N GLU A 95 -6.71 -0.09 13.61
CA GLU A 95 -7.53 -0.43 14.78
C GLU A 95 -8.72 0.52 14.94
N VAL A 96 -8.49 1.83 14.83
CA VAL A 96 -9.56 2.85 14.93
C VAL A 96 -10.60 2.68 13.83
N GLU A 97 -10.18 2.45 12.59
CA GLU A 97 -11.08 2.19 11.45
C GLU A 97 -11.89 0.91 11.65
N LYS A 98 -11.25 -0.16 12.12
CA LYS A 98 -11.91 -1.45 12.41
C LYS A 98 -12.95 -1.29 13.52
N ASP A 99 -12.63 -0.57 14.58
CA ASP A 99 -13.55 -0.29 15.68
C ASP A 99 -14.73 0.58 15.22
N LYS A 100 -14.47 1.59 14.41
CA LYS A 100 -15.52 2.42 13.79
C LYS A 100 -16.46 1.56 12.95
N ARG A 101 -15.91 0.71 12.07
CA ARG A 101 -16.68 -0.22 11.24
C ARG A 101 -17.48 -1.23 12.07
N ALA A 102 -16.92 -1.72 13.17
CA ALA A 102 -17.63 -2.61 14.09
C ALA A 102 -18.80 -1.90 14.78
N LYS A 103 -18.60 -0.67 15.24
CA LYS A 103 -19.66 0.17 15.84
C LYS A 103 -20.75 0.51 14.83
N GLU A 104 -20.41 0.85 13.59
CA GLU A 104 -21.39 1.10 12.53
C GLU A 104 -22.17 -0.17 12.18
N ARG A 105 -21.50 -1.32 12.10
CA ARG A 105 -22.16 -2.61 11.87
C ARG A 105 -23.09 -3.01 13.02
N ALA A 106 -22.73 -2.66 14.26
CA ALA A 106 -23.58 -2.89 15.43
C ALA A 106 -24.79 -1.95 15.46
N GLN A 107 -24.64 -0.71 15.02
CA GLN A 107 -25.73 0.28 14.92
C GLN A 107 -26.65 0.04 13.73
N ARG A 108 -26.17 -0.62 12.66
CA ARG A 108 -27.02 -1.03 11.53
C ARG A 108 -28.12 -1.97 12.06
N PRO A 109 -29.42 -1.69 11.79
CA PRO A 109 -30.49 -2.54 12.26
C PRO A 109 -30.27 -3.94 11.71
N ARG A 110 -30.01 -4.89 12.62
CA ARG A 110 -29.92 -6.30 12.28
C ARG A 110 -31.33 -6.70 11.87
N ASN A 111 -31.53 -7.15 10.63
CA ASN A 111 -32.76 -7.81 10.23
C ASN A 111 -32.86 -9.11 11.03
N ILE A 112 -33.32 -9.01 12.27
CA ILE A 112 -33.74 -10.12 13.09
C ILE A 112 -35.10 -10.46 12.52
N ALA A 113 -35.26 -11.66 11.95
CA ALA A 113 -36.53 -12.16 11.42
C ALA A 113 -37.61 -12.39 12.52
N THR A 114 -37.46 -11.74 13.67
CA THR A 114 -38.24 -11.89 14.91
C THR A 114 -38.50 -10.52 15.55
N ASP A 115 -38.28 -9.42 14.82
CA ASP A 115 -38.78 -8.10 15.24
C ASP A 115 -40.26 -7.98 14.85
N ASP A 116 -41.14 -8.44 15.74
CA ASP A 116 -42.61 -8.45 15.58
C ASP A 116 -43.22 -7.03 15.35
N ASP A 117 -42.44 -5.97 15.61
CA ASP A 117 -42.90 -4.60 15.39
C ASP A 117 -42.81 -4.14 13.92
N GLU A 118 -42.17 -4.93 13.03
CA GLU A 118 -42.18 -4.66 11.58
C GLU A 118 -43.55 -4.96 10.94
N PHE A 119 -44.32 -5.92 11.50
CA PHE A 119 -45.67 -6.23 11.03
C PHE A 119 -46.76 -5.35 11.65
N LYS A 120 -46.44 -4.58 12.69
CA LYS A 120 -47.40 -3.69 13.40
C LYS A 120 -47.43 -2.27 12.85
N LYS A 121 -46.51 -1.88 11.99
CA LYS A 121 -46.49 -0.55 11.36
C LYS A 121 -47.40 -0.55 10.13
N SER A 122 -48.38 0.34 10.13
CA SER A 122 -49.29 0.52 9.00
C SER A 122 -48.53 1.09 7.79
N PRO A 123 -48.96 0.81 6.54
CA PRO A 123 -48.31 1.34 5.34
C PRO A 123 -48.22 2.88 5.27
N ALA A 124 -48.99 3.59 6.10
CA ALA A 124 -49.00 5.05 6.17
C ALA A 124 -47.86 5.64 7.02
N ASP A 125 -47.23 4.84 7.90
CA ASP A 125 -46.15 5.29 8.77
C ASP A 125 -44.76 5.14 8.12
N LEU A 126 -44.67 4.46 6.97
CA LEU A 126 -43.45 4.33 6.16
C LEU A 126 -43.27 5.57 5.25
N HIS A 127 -43.03 6.74 5.84
CA HIS A 127 -42.58 7.93 5.10
C HIS A 127 -41.08 7.90 4.73
N GLY A 128 -40.45 6.72 4.77
CA GLY A 128 -39.10 6.48 4.25
C GLY A 128 -39.17 5.58 3.02
N LYS A 129 -38.48 5.97 1.95
CA LYS A 129 -38.39 5.26 0.65
C LYS A 129 -38.44 3.73 0.83
N PRO A 130 -39.23 2.99 0.03
CA PRO A 130 -39.28 1.54 0.14
C PRO A 130 -37.86 1.00 -0.01
N LYS A 131 -37.34 0.33 1.03
CA LYS A 131 -36.06 -0.36 0.95
C LYS A 131 -36.16 -1.33 -0.22
N SER A 132 -35.35 -1.15 -1.26
CA SER A 132 -35.29 -2.11 -2.37
C SER A 132 -35.02 -3.48 -1.76
N PHE A 133 -35.73 -4.51 -2.22
CA PHE A 133 -35.58 -5.89 -1.73
C PHE A 133 -34.13 -6.38 -1.81
N LEU A 134 -33.32 -5.73 -2.64
CA LEU A 134 -31.88 -5.94 -2.84
C LEU A 134 -30.98 -4.77 -2.38
N SER A 135 -31.42 -3.92 -1.45
CA SER A 135 -30.56 -2.81 -0.95
C SER A 135 -29.23 -3.29 -0.34
N LYS A 136 -29.13 -4.56 0.09
CA LYS A 136 -27.88 -5.21 0.54
C LYS A 136 -26.89 -5.51 -0.59
N TYR A 137 -27.37 -5.48 -1.83
CA TYR A 137 -26.63 -5.73 -3.07
C TYR A 137 -26.55 -4.46 -3.95
N ASP A 138 -27.29 -3.40 -3.63
CA ASP A 138 -27.12 -2.07 -4.22
C ASP A 138 -25.83 -1.37 -3.72
N ASP A 139 -25.15 -1.91 -2.70
CA ASP A 139 -23.85 -1.45 -2.17
C ASP A 139 -22.66 -1.89 -3.06
N PHE A 140 -22.90 -2.45 -4.24
CA PHE A 140 -21.87 -2.67 -5.25
C PHE A 140 -22.07 -1.65 -6.37
N VAL A 141 -20.99 -0.94 -6.72
CA VAL A 141 -21.01 0.39 -7.36
C VAL A 141 -21.41 1.41 -6.27
N VAL A 142 -20.62 2.43 -6.00
CA VAL A 142 -20.24 3.47 -6.95
C VAL A 142 -19.24 4.38 -6.24
N ASP A 143 -18.45 5.05 -7.05
CA ASP A 143 -18.11 6.48 -6.91
C ASP A 143 -17.93 7.10 -8.31
N GLY A 144 -18.48 6.47 -9.35
CA GLY A 144 -17.63 6.20 -10.51
C GLY A 144 -16.46 5.27 -10.19
N LYS A 145 -16.36 4.73 -8.96
CA LYS A 145 -15.53 3.57 -8.60
C LYS A 145 -16.36 2.41 -8.08
N LYS A 146 -16.11 1.24 -8.65
CA LYS A 146 -16.73 -0.01 -8.23
C LYS A 146 -15.90 -0.62 -7.12
N VAL A 147 -16.58 -1.04 -6.05
CA VAL A 147 -16.04 -1.94 -5.03
C VAL A 147 -16.32 -3.38 -5.48
N GLY A 148 -15.31 -4.25 -5.41
CA GLY A 148 -15.40 -5.67 -5.77
C GLY A 148 -16.19 -6.50 -4.75
N GLY A 149 -16.58 -7.72 -5.15
CA GLY A 149 -17.30 -8.70 -4.30
C GLY A 149 -16.55 -9.16 -3.05
N ASP A 150 -15.28 -8.76 -2.93
CA ASP A 150 -14.36 -8.99 -1.81
C ASP A 150 -14.29 -7.76 -0.86
N GLY A 151 -15.09 -6.71 -1.13
CA GLY A 151 -15.38 -5.65 -0.18
C GLY A 151 -14.26 -4.65 0.12
N LYS A 152 -13.30 -4.41 -0.81
CA LYS A 152 -12.30 -3.33 -0.70
C LYS A 152 -12.85 -2.02 -1.31
N PRO A 153 -13.34 -1.04 -0.52
CA PRO A 153 -13.59 0.29 -1.02
C PRO A 153 -12.29 1.01 -1.41
N ALA A 154 -12.44 1.92 -2.37
CA ALA A 154 -11.43 2.77 -2.96
C ALA A 154 -10.75 3.68 -1.90
N GLY A 155 -9.42 3.78 -1.90
CA GLY A 155 -8.75 4.69 -0.95
C GLY A 155 -7.24 4.61 -0.76
N GLY A 156 -6.53 3.64 -1.36
CA GLY A 156 -5.10 3.52 -1.10
C GLY A 156 -4.25 4.61 -1.76
N ILE A 157 -3.48 5.36 -0.95
CA ILE A 157 -2.47 6.31 -1.42
C ILE A 157 -1.28 5.54 -2.01
N ARG A 158 -0.69 6.00 -3.12
CA ARG A 158 0.59 5.47 -3.62
C ARG A 158 1.73 6.43 -3.35
N LEU A 159 2.73 5.97 -2.60
CA LEU A 159 3.84 6.83 -2.17
C LEU A 159 4.63 7.38 -3.37
N GLY A 160 4.81 8.70 -3.43
CA GLY A 160 5.65 9.37 -4.44
C GLY A 160 5.14 9.32 -5.89
N GLU A 161 3.90 8.92 -6.13
CA GLU A 161 3.28 8.96 -7.46
C GLU A 161 2.55 10.30 -7.73
N ASP A 162 2.02 10.95 -6.69
CA ASP A 162 1.24 12.18 -6.82
C ASP A 162 2.04 13.34 -7.42
N ALA A 163 3.25 13.59 -6.91
CA ALA A 163 4.15 14.61 -7.47
C ALA A 163 4.48 14.36 -8.96
N ALA A 164 4.67 13.10 -9.35
CA ALA A 164 4.94 12.75 -10.74
C ALA A 164 3.68 12.83 -11.62
N ARG A 165 2.51 12.55 -11.05
CA ARG A 165 1.22 12.71 -11.73
C ARG A 165 0.92 14.18 -11.98
N GLU A 166 1.16 15.06 -11.02
CA GLU A 166 0.99 16.52 -11.18
C GLU A 166 1.91 17.09 -12.26
N GLN A 167 3.20 16.72 -12.26
CA GLN A 167 4.13 17.14 -13.31
C GLN A 167 3.68 16.69 -14.71
N ARG A 168 3.21 15.44 -14.84
CA ARG A 168 2.65 14.92 -16.10
C ARG A 168 1.40 15.69 -16.53
N GLN A 169 0.49 15.97 -15.59
CA GLN A 169 -0.71 16.77 -15.86
C GLN A 169 -0.37 18.20 -16.29
N ALA A 170 0.61 18.84 -15.65
CA ALA A 170 1.08 20.18 -16.00
C ALA A 170 1.68 20.21 -17.42
N GLN A 171 2.52 19.22 -17.78
CA GLN A 171 3.07 19.11 -19.13
C GLN A 171 1.99 18.87 -20.20
N ILE A 172 1.01 18.02 -19.91
CA ILE A 172 -0.13 17.77 -20.82
C ILE A 172 -0.94 19.06 -21.02
N ARG A 173 -1.26 19.76 -19.92
CA ARG A 173 -1.96 21.06 -19.98
C ARG A 173 -1.18 22.09 -20.79
N ALA A 174 0.13 22.25 -20.54
CA ALA A 174 0.98 23.16 -21.29
C ALA A 174 0.99 22.82 -22.79
N ARG A 175 1.11 21.54 -23.14
CA ARG A 175 1.08 21.07 -24.54
C ARG A 175 -0.27 21.34 -25.21
N LEU A 176 -1.38 21.13 -24.50
CA LEU A 176 -2.72 21.44 -25.00
C LEU A 176 -2.92 22.95 -25.20
N THR A 177 -2.43 23.79 -24.27
CA THR A 177 -2.51 25.25 -24.41
C THR A 177 -1.68 25.76 -25.58
N ALA A 178 -0.47 25.23 -25.80
CA ALA A 178 0.38 25.59 -26.94
C ALA A 178 -0.25 25.15 -28.27
N ALA A 179 -0.82 23.95 -28.33
CA ALA A 179 -1.54 23.47 -29.51
C ALA A 179 -2.79 24.31 -29.83
N ALA A 180 -3.54 24.74 -28.80
CA ALA A 180 -4.71 25.61 -28.97
C ALA A 180 -4.32 27.02 -29.45
N ALA A 181 -3.21 27.58 -28.95
CA ALA A 181 -2.69 28.87 -29.40
C ALA A 181 -2.24 28.83 -30.87
N ALA A 182 -1.61 27.72 -31.30
CA ALA A 182 -1.20 27.53 -32.70
C ALA A 182 -2.38 27.32 -33.66
N ALA A 183 -3.52 26.82 -33.18
CA ALA A 183 -4.71 26.54 -33.97
C ALA A 183 -5.68 27.74 -34.12
N THR A 184 -5.39 28.89 -33.50
CA THR A 184 -6.26 30.08 -33.61
C THR A 184 -6.02 30.78 -34.96
N PRO A 185 -6.95 30.76 -35.92
CA PRO A 185 -6.73 31.33 -37.23
C PRO A 185 -6.74 32.86 -37.16
N VAL A 186 -5.66 33.48 -37.65
CA VAL A 186 -5.53 34.94 -37.80
C VAL A 186 -6.63 35.46 -38.73
N ARG A 187 -7.63 36.14 -38.16
CA ARG A 187 -8.70 36.82 -38.90
C ARG A 187 -8.11 38.01 -39.63
N ARG A 188 -8.07 37.96 -40.98
CA ARG A 188 -7.63 39.08 -41.83
C ARG A 188 -8.50 40.32 -41.59
N PRO A 189 -7.91 41.52 -41.40
CA PRO A 189 -8.69 42.75 -41.34
C PRO A 189 -9.19 43.13 -42.75
N SER A 190 -10.36 43.76 -42.75
CA SER A 190 -11.21 44.17 -43.89
C SER A 190 -10.56 45.12 -44.88
#